data_AF-A0A4Y8N172-F1
#
_entry.id   AF-A0A4Y8N172-F1
#
_cell.length_a   1.000
_cell.length_b   1.000
_cell.length_c   1.000
_cell.angle_alpha   90.00
_cell.angle_beta   90.00
_cell.angle_gamma   90.00
#
_symmetry.space_group_name_H-M   'P 1'
#
loop_
_entity.id
_entity.type
_entity.pdbx_description
1 polymer ?
#
loop_
_entity_poly.entity_id
_entity_poly.type
_entity_poly.pdbx_seq_one_letter_code
_entity_poly.pdbx_strand_id
1 'polypeptide(L)'
;MNFEQAMIAHGLMPRQIVADGKWYRCRTVDKPRKMNGAYLLWLNGQRGFYKNFATDDDYCEWRSDKPVAIADQRAMDERIKRLRQQEAAARSRSINRMREHWEKLPILTEWHAYIERKGLSLRGCQGVRLEGDDLVIPMYRGGALVSLQNITMDGQKLYRKGCSTRGASFVMARTGSTVTCFVEGFATGLAVFQTVTNASVVVCFDAQNLIAVAKDTKVRGMAVVCADNDWQTQRDRGINKGVENGRKAAETIGCGLAYPEGIKGTDWADALLEWGDRGAAKVRMQIMKGARLVI
;
A
#
# COMPACT_ATOMS: atom_id res chain seq x y z
N MET A 1 20.16 -19.37 -28.78
CA MET A 1 18.73 -19.06 -29.06
C MET A 1 18.46 -17.63 -28.65
N ASN A 2 17.87 -16.78 -29.51
CA ASN A 2 17.60 -15.39 -29.14
C ASN A 2 16.38 -15.25 -28.21
N PHE A 3 16.18 -14.07 -27.61
CA PHE A 3 15.10 -13.85 -26.65
C PHE A 3 13.70 -14.06 -27.23
N GLU A 4 13.49 -13.65 -28.48
CA GLU A 4 12.21 -13.84 -29.18
C GLU A 4 11.87 -15.31 -29.35
N GLN A 5 12.84 -16.11 -29.80
CA GLN A 5 12.71 -17.55 -29.96
C GLN A 5 12.40 -18.24 -28.63
N ALA A 6 13.05 -17.82 -27.54
CA ALA A 6 12.78 -18.35 -26.20
C ALA A 6 11.32 -18.10 -25.77
N MET A 7 10.80 -16.90 -26.02
CA MET A 7 9.40 -16.55 -25.72
C MET A 7 8.41 -17.33 -26.59
N ILE A 8 8.67 -17.42 -27.90
CA ILE A 8 7.81 -18.15 -28.84
C ILE A 8 7.75 -19.64 -28.46
N ALA A 9 8.85 -20.22 -27.98
CA ALA A 9 8.90 -21.61 -27.51
C ALA A 9 7.96 -21.87 -26.32
N HIS A 10 7.70 -20.86 -25.48
CA HIS A 10 6.72 -20.91 -24.38
C HIS A 10 5.31 -20.42 -24.80
N GLY A 11 5.08 -20.27 -26.11
CA GLY A 11 3.79 -19.89 -26.67
C GLY A 11 3.46 -18.40 -26.55
N LEU A 12 4.43 -17.52 -26.26
CA LEU A 12 4.20 -16.07 -26.25
C LEU A 12 4.23 -15.51 -27.68
N MET A 13 3.41 -14.50 -27.93
CA MET A 13 3.28 -13.81 -29.22
C MET A 13 3.50 -12.29 -29.06
N PRO A 14 4.74 -11.84 -28.78
CA PRO A 14 5.06 -10.41 -28.71
C PRO A 14 4.96 -9.76 -30.09
N ARG A 15 4.44 -8.52 -30.17
CA ARG A 15 4.42 -7.75 -31.44
C ARG A 15 5.72 -7.01 -31.70
N GLN A 16 6.36 -6.53 -30.64
CA GLN A 16 7.62 -5.80 -30.69
C GLN A 16 8.35 -6.05 -29.38
N ILE A 17 9.64 -6.36 -29.45
CA ILE A 17 10.48 -6.54 -28.26
C ILE A 17 11.25 -5.27 -28.00
N VAL A 18 11.10 -4.72 -26.80
CA VAL A 18 11.78 -3.50 -26.36
C VAL A 18 12.72 -3.85 -25.21
N ALA A 19 14.00 -3.55 -25.38
CA ALA A 19 15.03 -3.70 -24.37
C ALA A 19 15.13 -2.42 -23.52
N ASP A 20 14.12 -2.15 -22.69
CA ASP A 20 14.10 -0.99 -21.79
C ASP A 20 13.99 -1.37 -20.31
N GLY A 21 14.07 -2.68 -20.00
CA GLY A 21 13.96 -3.19 -18.64
C GLY A 21 12.57 -3.09 -18.03
N LYS A 22 11.52 -2.85 -18.82
CA LYS A 22 10.13 -2.82 -18.34
C LYS A 22 9.37 -4.08 -18.69
N TRP A 23 8.33 -4.34 -17.92
CA TRP A 23 7.39 -5.42 -18.18
C TRP A 23 6.39 -5.02 -19.26
N TYR A 24 6.26 -5.88 -20.26
CA TYR A 24 5.26 -5.80 -21.30
C TYR A 24 4.33 -6.99 -21.24
N ARG A 25 3.05 -6.78 -21.56
CA ARG A 25 2.10 -7.87 -21.77
C ARG A 25 2.05 -8.24 -23.24
N CYS A 26 1.87 -9.53 -23.54
CA CYS A 26 1.63 -10.01 -24.89
C CYS A 26 0.55 -11.10 -24.91
N ARG A 27 0.11 -11.47 -26.12
CA ARG A 27 -0.81 -12.59 -26.33
C ARG A 27 -0.05 -13.91 -26.24
N THR A 28 -0.76 -15.00 -26.05
CA THR A 28 -0.21 -16.36 -26.11
C THR A 28 -0.99 -17.21 -27.10
N VAL A 29 -0.38 -18.28 -27.59
CA VAL A 29 -1.01 -19.23 -28.54
C VAL A 29 -2.26 -19.86 -27.95
N ASP A 30 -2.26 -20.17 -26.65
CA ASP A 30 -3.39 -20.79 -25.93
C ASP A 30 -4.51 -19.78 -25.60
N LYS A 31 -4.20 -18.49 -25.50
CA LYS A 31 -5.18 -17.40 -25.32
C LYS A 31 -4.94 -16.25 -26.31
N PRO A 32 -5.21 -16.43 -27.61
CA PRO A 32 -4.84 -15.46 -28.65
C PRO A 32 -5.63 -14.14 -28.60
N ARG A 33 -6.72 -14.09 -27.82
CA ARG A 33 -7.54 -12.90 -27.58
C ARG A 33 -7.27 -12.22 -26.23
N LYS A 34 -6.42 -12.78 -25.36
CA LYS A 34 -6.08 -12.20 -24.06
C LYS A 34 -4.60 -11.87 -23.97
N MET A 35 -4.25 -10.94 -23.10
CA MET A 35 -2.86 -10.54 -22.86
C MET A 35 -2.22 -11.45 -21.81
N ASN A 36 -2.19 -12.76 -22.07
CA ASN A 36 -1.86 -13.80 -21.08
C ASN A 36 -0.36 -14.15 -20.99
N GLY A 37 0.50 -13.42 -21.69
CA GLY A 37 1.95 -13.50 -21.57
C GLY A 37 2.52 -12.21 -20.98
N ALA A 38 3.68 -12.31 -20.33
CA ALA A 38 4.50 -11.14 -19.96
C ALA A 38 5.96 -11.38 -20.30
N TYR A 39 6.69 -10.30 -20.60
CA TYR A 39 8.13 -10.34 -20.77
C TYR A 39 8.79 -9.03 -20.36
N LEU A 40 10.08 -9.11 -20.06
CA LEU A 40 10.99 -8.01 -19.78
C LEU A 40 12.34 -8.34 -20.41
N LEU A 41 12.92 -7.42 -21.17
CA LEU A 41 14.29 -7.54 -21.67
C LEU A 41 15.11 -6.38 -21.09
N TRP A 42 16.22 -6.70 -20.43
CA TRP A 42 17.11 -5.68 -19.88
C TRP A 42 17.75 -4.85 -21.00
N LEU A 43 18.15 -3.61 -20.68
CA LEU A 43 18.67 -2.65 -21.66
C LEU A 43 19.87 -3.17 -22.45
N ASN A 44 20.62 -4.11 -21.89
CA ASN A 44 21.77 -4.72 -22.56
C ASN A 44 21.40 -5.85 -23.53
N GLY A 45 20.13 -6.27 -23.58
CA GLY A 45 19.68 -7.40 -24.38
C GLY A 45 20.30 -8.74 -23.96
N GLN A 46 20.96 -8.80 -22.79
CA GLN A 46 21.70 -9.98 -22.33
C GLN A 46 20.92 -10.86 -21.38
N ARG A 47 19.91 -10.29 -20.72
CA ARG A 47 19.08 -11.00 -19.77
C ARG A 47 17.64 -10.56 -19.98
N GLY A 48 16.73 -11.51 -20.00
CA GLY A 48 15.31 -11.24 -20.05
C GLY A 48 14.54 -12.25 -19.23
N PHE A 49 13.30 -11.91 -18.91
CA PHE A 49 12.36 -12.78 -18.24
C PHE A 49 11.08 -12.83 -19.04
N TYR A 50 10.40 -13.96 -19.01
CA TYR A 50 9.08 -14.10 -19.61
C TYR A 50 8.25 -15.14 -18.87
N LYS A 51 6.93 -15.09 -19.08
CA LYS A 51 5.98 -16.04 -18.51
C LYS A 51 4.71 -16.12 -19.36
N ASN A 52 4.29 -17.33 -19.69
CA ASN A 52 2.93 -17.64 -20.08
C ASN A 52 2.11 -18.01 -18.83
N PHE A 53 1.13 -17.19 -18.47
CA PHE A 53 0.37 -17.37 -17.23
C PHE A 53 -0.57 -18.58 -17.24
N ALA A 54 -0.76 -19.25 -18.38
CA ALA A 54 -1.56 -20.47 -18.46
C ALA A 54 -0.75 -21.75 -18.30
N THR A 55 0.52 -21.74 -18.71
CA THR A 55 1.32 -22.96 -18.88
C THR A 55 2.58 -22.97 -18.03
N ASP A 56 3.11 -21.81 -17.65
CA ASP A 56 4.33 -21.72 -16.87
C ASP A 56 4.00 -21.52 -15.39
N ASP A 57 4.61 -22.33 -14.54
CA ASP A 57 4.46 -22.22 -13.08
C ASP A 57 5.09 -20.93 -12.54
N ASP A 58 6.29 -20.56 -13.04
CA ASP A 58 7.03 -19.35 -12.66
C ASP A 58 7.62 -18.61 -13.87
N TYR A 59 8.27 -17.47 -13.64
CA TYR A 59 8.98 -16.71 -14.66
C TYR A 59 10.21 -17.47 -15.17
N CYS A 60 10.28 -17.68 -16.47
CA CYS A 60 11.45 -18.21 -17.15
C CYS A 60 12.50 -17.10 -17.33
N GLU A 61 13.76 -17.44 -17.12
CA GLU A 61 14.89 -16.56 -17.35
C GLU A 61 15.59 -16.94 -18.67
N TRP A 62 15.90 -15.94 -19.49
CA TRP A 62 16.74 -16.10 -20.67
C TRP A 62 18.01 -15.28 -20.52
N ARG A 63 19.12 -15.85 -20.96
CA ARG A 63 20.43 -15.20 -21.05
C ARG A 63 20.98 -15.33 -22.45
N SER A 64 21.52 -14.23 -22.96
CA SER A 64 22.26 -14.21 -24.22
C SER A 64 23.60 -14.90 -24.05
N ASP A 65 23.97 -15.62 -25.09
CA ASP A 65 25.26 -16.26 -25.34
C ASP A 65 26.26 -15.31 -26.03
N LYS A 66 25.81 -14.13 -26.48
CA LYS A 66 26.64 -13.15 -27.19
C LYS A 66 27.41 -12.24 -26.24
N PRO A 67 28.73 -12.03 -26.42
CA PRO A 67 29.50 -11.08 -25.62
C PRO A 67 29.03 -9.64 -25.85
N VAL A 68 29.01 -8.82 -24.79
CA VAL A 68 28.75 -7.37 -24.87
C VAL A 68 30.07 -6.63 -25.08
N ALA A 69 30.14 -5.73 -26.06
CA ALA A 69 31.30 -4.86 -26.19
C ALA A 69 31.38 -3.88 -25.01
N ILE A 70 32.60 -3.61 -24.51
CA ILE A 70 32.80 -2.71 -23.35
C ILE A 70 32.22 -1.31 -23.58
N ALA A 71 32.26 -0.80 -24.81
CA ALA A 71 31.67 0.49 -25.18
C ALA A 71 30.14 0.49 -25.03
N ASP A 72 29.48 -0.60 -25.42
CA ASP A 72 28.03 -0.78 -25.28
C ASP A 72 27.63 -0.81 -23.79
N GLN A 73 28.42 -1.48 -22.95
CA GLN A 73 28.19 -1.53 -21.50
C GLN A 73 28.27 -0.13 -20.86
N ARG A 74 29.27 0.69 -21.24
CA ARG A 74 29.39 2.08 -20.73
C ARG A 74 28.23 2.97 -21.16
N ALA A 75 27.83 2.90 -22.43
CA ALA A 75 26.69 3.65 -22.94
C ALA A 75 25.37 3.24 -22.25
N MET A 76 25.23 1.96 -21.91
CA MET A 76 24.09 1.43 -21.15
C MET A 76 24.09 1.92 -19.70
N ASP A 77 25.23 1.87 -19.01
CA ASP A 77 25.35 2.36 -17.64
C ASP A 77 25.02 3.85 -17.57
N GLU A 78 25.47 4.63 -18.55
CA GLU A 78 25.07 6.03 -18.69
C GLU A 78 23.56 6.17 -18.92
N ARG A 79 22.95 5.34 -19.77
CA ARG A 79 21.51 5.39 -20.02
C ARG A 79 20.69 5.04 -18.79
N ILE A 80 21.09 4.01 -18.03
CA ILE A 80 20.47 3.64 -16.75
C ILE A 80 20.62 4.80 -15.75
N LYS A 81 21.81 5.39 -15.67
CA LYS A 81 22.08 6.55 -14.80
C LYS A 81 21.18 7.73 -15.18
N ARG A 82 21.06 8.05 -16.48
CA ARG A 82 20.18 9.11 -16.99
C ARG A 82 18.70 8.83 -16.68
N LEU A 83 18.23 7.61 -16.88
CA LEU A 83 16.85 7.22 -16.54
C LEU A 83 16.57 7.36 -15.04
N ARG A 84 17.48 6.88 -14.19
CA ARG A 84 17.36 7.04 -12.72
C ARG A 84 17.34 8.51 -12.32
N GLN A 85 18.18 9.35 -12.94
CA GLN A 85 18.20 10.80 -12.71
C GLN A 85 16.89 11.46 -13.16
N GLN A 86 16.35 11.08 -14.32
CA GLN A 86 15.08 11.59 -14.83
C GLN A 86 13.90 11.20 -13.92
N GLU A 87 13.85 9.93 -13.48
CA GLU A 87 12.83 9.45 -12.54
C GLU A 87 12.92 10.15 -11.19
N ALA A 88 14.13 10.33 -10.65
CA ALA A 88 14.35 11.05 -9.41
C ALA A 88 13.93 12.52 -9.52
N ALA A 89 14.27 13.18 -10.63
CA ALA A 89 13.88 14.56 -10.89
C ALA A 89 12.36 14.70 -11.07
N ALA A 90 11.73 13.77 -11.79
CA ALA A 90 10.27 13.74 -11.96
C ALA A 90 9.55 13.54 -10.62
N ARG A 91 10.03 12.60 -9.80
CA ARG A 91 9.51 12.37 -8.45
C ARG A 91 9.65 13.62 -7.56
N SER A 92 10.80 14.27 -7.60
CA SER A 92 11.04 15.51 -6.84
C SER A 92 10.06 16.61 -7.25
N ARG A 93 9.85 16.81 -8.56
CA ARG A 93 8.85 17.76 -9.08
C ARG A 93 7.43 17.42 -8.63
N SER A 94 7.03 16.14 -8.67
CA SER A 94 5.72 15.69 -8.20
C SER A 94 5.52 15.96 -6.71
N ILE A 95 6.53 15.69 -5.87
CA ILE A 95 6.47 15.93 -4.42
C ILE A 95 6.37 17.44 -4.14
N ASN A 96 7.16 18.28 -4.80
CA ASN A 96 7.12 19.74 -4.58
C ASN A 96 5.76 20.33 -4.96
N ARG A 97 5.23 19.98 -6.15
CA ARG A 97 3.88 20.40 -6.56
C ARG A 97 2.80 19.94 -5.59
N MET A 98 2.92 18.71 -5.08
CA MET A 98 1.99 18.18 -4.08
C MET A 98 2.05 18.96 -2.77
N ARG A 99 3.24 19.36 -2.29
CA ARG A 99 3.40 20.17 -1.08
C ARG A 99 2.85 21.59 -1.25
N GLU A 100 3.17 22.25 -2.36
CA GLU A 100 2.63 23.57 -2.69
C GLU A 100 1.09 23.56 -2.78
N HIS A 101 0.53 22.47 -3.29
CA HIS A 101 -0.91 22.27 -3.34
C HIS A 101 -1.48 22.01 -1.94
N TRP A 102 -0.85 21.11 -1.18
CA TRP A 102 -1.25 20.78 0.20
C TRP A 102 -1.38 22.03 1.07
N GLU A 103 -0.40 22.93 1.02
CA GLU A 103 -0.36 24.16 1.82
C GLU A 103 -1.59 25.06 1.62
N LYS A 104 -2.18 25.04 0.42
CA LYS A 104 -3.34 25.86 0.03
C LYS A 104 -4.67 25.24 0.43
N LEU A 105 -4.70 23.95 0.77
CA LEU A 105 -5.95 23.27 1.10
C LEU A 105 -6.51 23.76 2.45
N PRO A 106 -7.81 24.03 2.56
CA PRO A 106 -8.44 24.37 3.82
C PRO A 106 -8.39 23.20 4.81
N ILE A 107 -8.29 23.53 6.10
CA ILE A 107 -8.32 22.53 7.18
C ILE A 107 -9.75 22.01 7.33
N LEU A 108 -9.89 20.72 7.61
CA LEU A 108 -11.18 20.15 8.00
C LEU A 108 -11.55 20.67 9.40
N THR A 109 -12.49 21.62 9.47
CA THR A 109 -12.96 22.21 10.73
C THR A 109 -14.36 21.73 11.13
N GLU A 110 -15.16 21.26 10.17
CA GLU A 110 -16.57 20.94 10.36
C GLU A 110 -16.91 19.54 9.84
N TRP A 111 -18.21 19.24 9.86
CA TRP A 111 -18.81 17.97 9.44
C TRP A 111 -18.33 17.50 8.06
N HIS A 112 -18.29 16.18 7.87
CA HIS A 112 -17.97 15.57 6.58
C HIS A 112 -18.75 14.27 6.36
N ALA A 113 -19.44 14.16 5.22
CA ALA A 113 -20.33 13.05 4.89
C ALA A 113 -19.70 11.66 5.02
N TYR A 114 -18.45 11.49 4.56
CA TYR A 114 -17.74 10.20 4.70
C TYR A 114 -17.54 9.77 6.16
N ILE A 115 -17.19 10.72 7.04
CA ILE A 115 -16.91 10.44 8.45
C ILE A 115 -18.22 10.06 9.16
N GLU A 116 -19.28 10.80 8.88
CA GLU A 116 -20.61 10.53 9.43
C GLU A 116 -21.17 9.18 8.98
N ARG A 117 -21.08 8.84 7.69
CA ARG A 117 -21.53 7.52 7.20
C ARG A 117 -20.78 6.37 7.85
N LYS A 118 -19.52 6.59 8.27
CA LYS A 118 -18.73 5.62 9.02
C LYS A 118 -19.04 5.61 10.52
N GLY A 119 -19.98 6.45 11.00
CA GLY A 119 -20.38 6.54 12.41
C GLY A 119 -19.32 7.16 13.31
N LEU A 120 -18.45 8.00 12.75
CA LEU A 120 -17.28 8.55 13.43
C LEU A 120 -17.45 10.04 13.71
N SER A 121 -16.67 10.56 14.67
CA SER A 121 -16.55 12.01 14.92
C SER A 121 -15.27 12.58 14.29
N LEU A 122 -15.12 13.92 14.31
CA LEU A 122 -13.90 14.60 13.87
C LEU A 122 -12.69 14.41 14.81
N ARG A 123 -12.85 13.73 15.95
CA ARG A 123 -11.74 13.44 16.87
C ARG A 123 -10.71 12.53 16.20
N GLY A 124 -9.47 13.00 16.09
CA GLY A 124 -8.39 12.31 15.38
C GLY A 124 -8.17 12.83 13.95
N CYS A 125 -8.96 13.82 13.49
CA CYS A 125 -8.77 14.43 12.17
C CYS A 125 -7.79 15.62 12.18
N GLN A 126 -6.97 15.79 13.22
CA GLN A 126 -5.98 16.88 13.26
C GLN A 126 -5.01 16.79 12.08
N GLY A 127 -4.92 17.87 11.30
CA GLY A 127 -4.07 17.92 10.12
C GLY A 127 -4.68 17.31 8.85
N VAL A 128 -5.94 16.86 8.88
CA VAL A 128 -6.72 16.53 7.68
C VAL A 128 -7.22 17.82 7.03
N ARG A 129 -7.22 17.85 5.70
CA ARG A 129 -7.63 19.00 4.89
C ARG A 129 -8.74 18.61 3.91
N LEU A 130 -9.29 19.59 3.20
CA LEU A 130 -10.32 19.39 2.18
C LEU A 130 -9.84 19.83 0.80
N GLU A 131 -10.22 19.09 -0.22
CA GLU A 131 -10.09 19.48 -1.63
C GLU A 131 -11.46 19.32 -2.31
N GLY A 132 -12.20 20.42 -2.43
CA GLY A 132 -13.64 20.33 -2.73
C GLY A 132 -14.34 19.58 -1.59
N ASP A 133 -15.07 18.53 -1.94
CA ASP A 133 -15.76 17.65 -0.99
C ASP A 133 -14.96 16.40 -0.59
N ASP A 134 -13.69 16.29 -1.02
CA ASP A 134 -12.84 15.17 -0.67
C ASP A 134 -12.04 15.46 0.60
N LEU A 135 -11.93 14.47 1.48
CA LEU A 135 -10.93 14.48 2.56
C LEU A 135 -9.54 14.30 1.98
N VAL A 136 -8.58 15.07 2.47
CA VAL A 136 -7.17 14.93 2.11
C VAL A 136 -6.35 14.62 3.36
N ILE A 137 -5.86 13.39 3.43
CA ILE A 137 -5.06 12.87 4.53
C ILE A 137 -3.58 12.91 4.14
N PRO A 138 -2.74 13.61 4.91
CA PRO A 138 -1.32 13.75 4.59
C PRO A 138 -0.55 12.48 4.93
N MET A 139 0.35 12.04 4.03
CA MET A 139 1.19 10.86 4.22
C MET A 139 2.64 11.28 4.48
N TYR A 140 3.15 10.97 5.66
CA TYR A 140 4.52 11.32 6.08
C TYR A 140 5.44 10.12 6.09
N ARG A 141 6.71 10.32 5.72
CA ARG A 141 7.78 9.33 5.92
C ARG A 141 9.04 10.04 6.38
N GLY A 142 9.58 9.62 7.53
CA GLY A 142 10.74 10.27 8.14
C GLY A 142 10.52 11.77 8.42
N GLY A 143 9.30 12.15 8.82
CA GLY A 143 8.90 13.55 9.07
C GLY A 143 8.59 14.38 7.83
N ALA A 144 8.90 13.90 6.63
CA ALA A 144 8.63 14.63 5.38
C ALA A 144 7.26 14.25 4.79
N LEU A 145 6.48 15.24 4.35
CA LEU A 145 5.26 14.99 3.55
C LEU A 145 5.68 14.42 2.20
N VAL A 146 5.28 13.18 1.90
CA VAL A 146 5.72 12.44 0.70
C VAL A 146 4.59 12.07 -0.24
N SER A 147 3.34 12.07 0.21
CA SER A 147 2.15 11.83 -0.60
C SER A 147 0.89 12.31 0.12
N LEU A 148 -0.26 12.23 -0.54
CA LEU A 148 -1.59 12.49 -0.01
C LEU A 148 -2.52 11.33 -0.38
N GLN A 149 -3.46 11.00 0.51
CA GLN A 149 -4.64 10.20 0.19
C GLN A 149 -5.86 11.12 0.14
N ASN A 150 -6.57 11.11 -0.98
CA ASN A 150 -7.90 11.67 -1.09
C ASN A 150 -8.92 10.58 -0.78
N ILE A 151 -9.94 10.92 0.01
CA ILE A 151 -11.12 10.08 0.20
C ILE A 151 -12.32 10.87 -0.29
N THR A 152 -12.91 10.39 -1.37
CA THR A 152 -14.08 11.01 -1.97
C THR A 152 -15.31 10.89 -1.06
N MET A 153 -16.33 11.68 -1.37
CA MET A 153 -17.61 11.57 -0.66
C MET A 153 -18.21 10.18 -0.71
N ASP A 154 -18.00 9.34 -1.72
CA ASP A 154 -18.48 7.95 -1.78
C ASP A 154 -17.53 6.93 -1.11
N GLY A 155 -16.35 7.37 -0.66
CA GLY A 155 -15.37 6.56 0.06
C GLY A 155 -14.29 5.94 -0.82
N GLN A 156 -14.18 6.34 -2.08
CA GLN A 156 -13.07 5.95 -2.94
C GLN A 156 -11.77 6.57 -2.43
N LYS A 157 -10.74 5.73 -2.24
CA LYS A 157 -9.42 6.14 -1.77
C LYS A 157 -8.49 6.32 -2.97
N LEU A 158 -7.99 7.54 -3.18
CA LEU A 158 -7.10 7.89 -4.28
C LEU A 158 -5.77 8.40 -3.74
N TYR A 159 -4.67 8.07 -4.41
CA TYR A 159 -3.34 8.53 -4.01
C TYR A 159 -2.77 9.52 -5.02
N ARG A 160 -1.98 10.47 -4.53
CA ARG A 160 -1.36 11.48 -5.38
C ARG A 160 -0.36 10.86 -6.37
N LYS A 161 -0.63 11.03 -7.67
CA LYS A 161 0.18 10.46 -8.76
C LYS A 161 1.61 10.99 -8.74
N GLY A 162 2.58 10.10 -8.96
CA GLY A 162 4.00 10.44 -8.93
C GLY A 162 4.59 10.59 -7.52
N CYS A 163 3.77 10.43 -6.48
CA CYS A 163 4.18 10.44 -5.08
C CYS A 163 4.13 9.01 -4.53
N SER A 164 5.20 8.59 -3.86
CA SER A 164 5.30 7.21 -3.36
C SER A 164 4.65 7.10 -1.98
N THR A 165 3.76 6.13 -1.83
CA THR A 165 3.05 5.82 -0.57
C THR A 165 3.83 4.88 0.34
N ARG A 166 4.80 4.11 -0.20
CA ARG A 166 5.51 3.06 0.52
C ARG A 166 6.26 3.59 1.75
N GLY A 167 5.98 3.01 2.91
CA GLY A 167 6.51 3.37 4.22
C GLY A 167 5.97 4.70 4.75
N ALA A 168 4.97 5.31 4.11
CA ALA A 168 4.37 6.54 4.57
C ALA A 168 3.15 6.26 5.47
N SER A 169 2.96 7.09 6.48
CA SER A 169 1.89 6.94 7.48
C SER A 169 1.29 8.29 7.88
N PHE A 170 0.10 8.24 8.48
CA PHE A 170 -0.51 9.36 9.18
C PHE A 170 -0.67 8.99 10.66
N VAL A 171 -0.18 9.84 11.57
CA VAL A 171 -0.16 9.54 13.01
C VAL A 171 -1.18 10.42 13.72
N MET A 172 -2.17 9.77 14.32
CA MET A 172 -3.05 10.38 15.30
C MET A 172 -2.39 10.26 16.67
N ALA A 173 -1.61 11.29 17.01
CA ALA A 173 -0.87 11.33 18.27
C ALA A 173 -1.79 11.65 19.45
N ARG A 174 -1.53 11.03 20.59
CA ARG A 174 -2.16 11.35 21.87
C ARG A 174 -1.10 11.50 22.95
N THR A 175 -1.08 12.67 23.59
CA THR A 175 -0.18 12.93 24.72
C THR A 175 -0.40 11.90 25.83
N GLY A 176 0.68 11.28 26.30
CA GLY A 176 0.62 10.26 27.34
C GLY A 176 0.04 8.91 26.89
N SER A 177 -0.04 8.64 25.58
CA SER A 177 -0.49 7.32 25.10
C SER A 177 0.41 6.21 25.63
N THR A 178 -0.19 5.15 26.16
CA THR A 178 0.53 3.96 26.63
C THR A 178 0.51 2.82 25.62
N VAL A 179 -0.29 2.95 24.55
CA VAL A 179 -0.45 1.96 23.48
C VAL A 179 -0.22 2.62 22.12
N THR A 180 0.46 1.90 21.21
CA THR A 180 0.54 2.28 19.79
C THR A 180 -0.24 1.27 18.95
N CYS A 181 -1.27 1.74 18.24
CA CYS A 181 -2.05 0.90 17.33
C CYS A 181 -1.68 1.18 15.88
N PHE A 182 -1.44 0.14 15.09
CA PHE A 182 -1.23 0.24 13.65
C PHE A 182 -2.48 -0.20 12.91
N VAL A 183 -2.95 0.57 11.94
CA VAL A 183 -4.17 0.27 11.18
C VAL A 183 -3.93 0.39 9.68
N GLU A 184 -4.75 -0.29 8.88
CA GLU A 184 -4.73 -0.17 7.43
C GLU A 184 -5.37 1.14 6.95
N GLY A 185 -6.63 1.40 7.32
CA GLY A 185 -7.39 2.53 6.78
C GLY A 185 -7.50 3.75 7.72
N PHE A 186 -7.80 4.92 7.14
CA PHE A 186 -8.08 6.13 7.90
C PHE A 186 -9.34 6.00 8.79
N ALA A 187 -10.45 5.47 8.26
CA ALA A 187 -11.67 5.24 9.05
C ALA A 187 -11.44 4.23 10.18
N THR A 188 -10.76 3.12 9.87
CA THR A 188 -10.28 2.15 10.87
C THR A 188 -9.46 2.86 11.97
N GLY A 189 -8.57 3.76 11.59
CA GLY A 189 -7.77 4.53 12.54
C GLY A 189 -8.57 5.46 13.43
N LEU A 190 -9.55 6.17 12.87
CA LEU A 190 -10.46 7.01 13.63
C LEU A 190 -11.27 6.18 14.63
N ALA A 191 -11.81 5.03 14.20
CA ALA A 191 -12.52 4.09 15.07
C ALA A 191 -11.67 3.65 16.26
N VAL A 192 -10.42 3.23 16.01
CA VAL A 192 -9.48 2.83 17.07
C VAL A 192 -9.11 4.01 17.97
N PHE A 193 -8.81 5.18 17.41
CA PHE A 193 -8.41 6.36 18.17
C PHE A 193 -9.53 6.89 19.08
N GLN A 194 -10.79 6.81 18.63
CA GLN A 194 -11.95 7.28 19.37
C GLN A 194 -12.35 6.33 20.50
N THR A 195 -12.03 5.04 20.39
CA THR A 195 -12.43 3.99 21.34
C THR A 195 -11.33 3.59 22.32
N VAL A 196 -10.07 3.55 21.87
CA VAL A 196 -8.90 3.24 22.70
C VAL A 196 -8.27 4.55 23.18
N THR A 197 -8.82 5.08 24.27
CA THR A 197 -8.52 6.44 24.75
C THR A 197 -7.09 6.66 25.25
N ASN A 198 -6.30 5.61 25.41
CA ASN A 198 -4.88 5.64 25.77
C ASN A 198 -3.95 5.28 24.60
N ALA A 199 -4.46 5.23 23.36
CA ALA A 199 -3.68 4.91 22.18
C ALA A 199 -3.31 6.13 21.33
N SER A 200 -2.10 6.10 20.79
CA SER A 200 -1.76 6.80 19.54
C SER A 200 -1.97 5.81 18.38
N VAL A 201 -2.42 6.29 17.22
CA VAL A 201 -2.76 5.43 16.07
C VAL A 201 -1.93 5.81 14.85
N VAL A 202 -1.32 4.81 14.21
CA VAL A 202 -0.54 4.93 12.98
C VAL A 202 -1.34 4.33 11.82
N VAL A 203 -1.86 5.21 10.95
CA VAL A 203 -2.57 4.83 9.72
C VAL A 203 -1.57 4.54 8.62
N CYS A 204 -1.61 3.31 8.10
CA CYS A 204 -0.70 2.81 7.08
C CYS A 204 -1.29 2.83 5.67
N PHE A 205 -2.52 3.31 5.50
CA PHE A 205 -3.26 3.48 4.25
C PHE A 205 -3.69 2.23 3.47
N ASP A 206 -2.95 1.12 3.57
CA ASP A 206 -3.32 -0.19 3.00
C ASP A 206 -2.54 -1.35 3.64
N ALA A 207 -3.01 -2.59 3.45
CA ALA A 207 -2.43 -3.80 4.01
C ALA A 207 -0.97 -4.07 3.58
N GLN A 208 -0.57 -3.71 2.34
CA GLN A 208 0.80 -3.94 1.88
C GLN A 208 1.75 -2.89 2.48
N ASN A 209 1.30 -1.66 2.57
CA ASN A 209 2.05 -0.56 3.15
C ASN A 209 2.18 -0.68 4.67
N LEU A 210 1.23 -1.34 5.35
CA LEU A 210 1.34 -1.71 6.76
C LEU A 210 2.64 -2.47 7.07
N ILE A 211 3.02 -3.43 6.22
CA ILE A 211 4.29 -4.17 6.38
C ILE A 211 5.49 -3.25 6.14
N ALA A 212 5.41 -2.32 5.19
CA ALA A 212 6.48 -1.37 4.92
C ALA A 212 6.69 -0.41 6.10
N VAL A 213 5.60 0.12 6.67
CA VAL A 213 5.63 0.97 7.87
C VAL A 213 6.14 0.19 9.07
N ALA A 214 5.72 -1.06 9.25
CA ALA A 214 6.18 -1.94 10.32
C ALA A 214 7.72 -2.12 10.32
N LYS A 215 8.35 -2.23 9.15
CA LYS A 215 9.81 -2.37 9.01
C LYS A 215 10.58 -1.12 9.42
N ASP A 216 10.00 0.06 9.17
CA ASP A 216 10.68 1.34 9.39
C ASP A 216 10.35 1.96 10.76
N THR A 217 9.35 1.43 11.47
CA THR A 217 8.87 2.00 12.74
C THR A 217 9.61 1.40 13.93
N LYS A 218 10.16 2.27 14.79
CA LYS A 218 10.65 1.89 16.11
C LYS A 218 9.56 2.14 17.15
N VAL A 219 9.05 1.07 17.74
CA VAL A 219 8.02 1.13 18.79
C VAL A 219 8.62 0.62 20.09
N ARG A 220 8.23 1.24 21.21
CA ARG A 220 8.46 0.73 22.56
C ARG A 220 7.16 0.81 23.34
N GLY A 221 7.00 -0.07 24.32
CA GLY A 221 5.78 -0.14 25.13
C GLY A 221 4.71 -1.02 24.48
N MET A 222 3.45 -0.83 24.87
CA MET A 222 2.37 -1.67 24.37
C MET A 222 2.06 -1.32 22.91
N ALA A 223 1.95 -2.34 22.06
CA ALA A 223 1.59 -2.17 20.66
C ALA A 223 0.67 -3.27 20.15
N VAL A 224 -0.09 -2.94 19.11
CA VAL A 224 -1.01 -3.87 18.45
C VAL A 224 -1.22 -3.47 16.99
N VAL A 225 -1.25 -4.45 16.11
CA VAL A 225 -1.77 -4.27 14.75
C VAL A 225 -3.27 -4.54 14.76
N CYS A 226 -4.04 -3.55 14.34
CA CYS A 226 -5.49 -3.59 14.20
C CYS A 226 -5.81 -3.77 12.70
N ALA A 227 -5.86 -5.02 12.26
CA ALA A 227 -6.09 -5.37 10.85
C ALA A 227 -7.58 -5.35 10.49
N ASP A 228 -7.85 -5.20 9.18
CA ASP A 228 -9.18 -5.45 8.63
C ASP A 228 -9.38 -6.98 8.47
N ASN A 229 -10.63 -7.44 8.56
CA ASN A 229 -11.03 -8.83 8.43
C ASN A 229 -11.74 -9.05 7.09
N ASP A 230 -10.98 -9.40 6.05
CA ASP A 230 -11.47 -9.65 4.68
C ASP A 230 -12.17 -11.00 4.54
N TRP A 231 -13.09 -11.33 5.47
CA TRP A 231 -13.71 -12.65 5.58
C TRP A 231 -14.50 -13.06 4.32
N GLN A 232 -15.04 -12.10 3.57
CA GLN A 232 -15.71 -12.37 2.29
C GLN A 232 -14.72 -12.89 1.24
N THR A 233 -13.55 -12.24 1.13
CA THR A 233 -12.47 -12.71 0.24
C THR A 233 -11.94 -14.06 0.71
N GLN A 234 -11.88 -14.29 2.02
CA GLN A 234 -11.51 -15.58 2.59
C GLN A 234 -12.50 -16.68 2.21
N ARG A 235 -13.80 -16.41 2.28
CA ARG A 235 -14.85 -17.36 1.86
C ARG A 235 -14.75 -17.67 0.37
N ASP A 236 -14.56 -16.64 -0.46
CA ASP A 236 -14.64 -16.78 -1.91
C ASP A 236 -13.33 -17.28 -2.55
N ARG A 237 -12.17 -17.05 -1.91
CA ARG A 237 -10.84 -17.34 -2.48
C ARG A 237 -9.87 -18.04 -1.52
N GLY A 238 -10.28 -18.31 -0.28
CA GLY A 238 -9.43 -18.93 0.75
C GLY A 238 -8.39 -18.00 1.39
N ILE A 239 -8.38 -16.71 1.06
CA ILE A 239 -7.32 -15.76 1.46
C ILE A 239 -7.92 -14.58 2.22
N ASN A 240 -7.39 -14.29 3.41
CA ASN A 240 -7.75 -13.10 4.20
C ASN A 240 -6.55 -12.13 4.22
N LYS A 241 -6.49 -11.23 3.23
CA LYS A 241 -5.30 -10.39 3.02
C LYS A 241 -5.05 -9.42 4.17
N GLY A 242 -6.11 -8.82 4.73
CA GLY A 242 -6.00 -7.95 5.91
C GLY A 242 -5.35 -8.68 7.09
N VAL A 243 -5.89 -9.84 7.48
CA VAL A 243 -5.36 -10.64 8.60
C VAL A 243 -3.94 -11.17 8.31
N GLU A 244 -3.67 -11.67 7.11
CA GLU A 244 -2.33 -12.17 6.72
C GLU A 244 -1.26 -11.08 6.76
N ASN A 245 -1.54 -9.91 6.19
CA ASN A 245 -0.60 -8.80 6.19
C ASN A 245 -0.47 -8.18 7.58
N GLY A 246 -1.57 -8.08 8.32
CA GLY A 246 -1.57 -7.66 9.72
C GLY A 246 -0.71 -8.56 10.60
N ARG A 247 -0.80 -9.89 10.41
CA ARG A 247 0.07 -10.86 11.10
C ARG A 247 1.54 -10.64 10.78
N LYS A 248 1.89 -10.53 9.50
CA LYS A 248 3.28 -10.26 9.07
C LYS A 248 3.81 -8.95 9.67
N ALA A 249 2.98 -7.91 9.73
CA ALA A 249 3.35 -6.64 10.34
C ALA A 249 3.53 -6.76 11.86
N ALA A 250 2.63 -7.47 12.55
CA ALA A 250 2.72 -7.71 13.99
C ALA A 250 4.00 -8.49 14.34
N GLU A 251 4.33 -9.53 13.57
CA GLU A 251 5.58 -10.29 13.68
C GLU A 251 6.80 -9.40 13.44
N THR A 252 6.76 -8.52 12.44
CA THR A 252 7.84 -7.57 12.14
C THR A 252 8.10 -6.60 13.29
N ILE A 253 7.03 -6.14 13.96
CA ILE A 253 7.12 -5.19 15.09
C ILE A 253 7.43 -5.93 16.41
N GLY A 254 7.14 -7.23 16.51
CA GLY A 254 7.16 -7.97 17.76
C GLY A 254 5.96 -7.67 18.66
N CYS A 255 4.83 -7.25 18.09
CA CYS A 255 3.60 -6.96 18.82
C CYS A 255 2.48 -7.97 18.51
N GLY A 256 1.28 -7.77 19.07
CA GLY A 256 0.15 -8.65 18.78
C GLY A 256 -0.78 -8.13 17.69
N LEU A 257 -1.78 -8.93 17.34
CA LEU A 257 -2.75 -8.69 16.29
C LEU A 257 -4.17 -8.67 16.87
N ALA A 258 -5.01 -7.77 16.38
CA ALA A 258 -6.44 -7.76 16.60
C ALA A 258 -7.15 -7.46 15.27
N TYR A 259 -8.31 -8.07 15.06
CA TYR A 259 -9.23 -7.79 13.96
C TYR A 259 -10.66 -8.02 14.44
N PRO A 260 -11.68 -7.33 13.86
CA PRO A 260 -13.06 -7.48 14.31
C PRO A 260 -13.61 -8.85 13.91
N GLU A 261 -14.33 -9.50 14.83
CA GLU A 261 -14.94 -10.82 14.62
C GLU A 261 -16.45 -10.78 14.86
N GLY A 262 -17.21 -11.57 14.09
CA GLY A 262 -18.66 -11.67 14.25
C GLY A 262 -19.41 -10.41 13.82
N ILE A 263 -18.95 -9.78 12.75
CA ILE A 263 -19.60 -8.65 12.07
C ILE A 263 -19.81 -8.98 10.59
N LYS A 264 -20.72 -8.28 9.92
CA LYS A 264 -20.93 -8.39 8.47
C LYS A 264 -19.90 -7.58 7.70
N GLY A 265 -19.51 -6.43 8.21
CA GLY A 265 -18.47 -5.57 7.68
C GLY A 265 -17.08 -6.21 7.81
N THR A 266 -16.06 -5.42 7.46
CA THR A 266 -14.68 -5.91 7.40
C THR A 266 -13.75 -5.14 8.31
N ASP A 267 -14.11 -3.93 8.76
CA ASP A 267 -13.22 -3.06 9.51
C ASP A 267 -13.75 -2.67 10.90
N TRP A 268 -12.90 -2.02 11.70
CA TRP A 268 -13.25 -1.57 13.05
C TRP A 268 -14.31 -0.46 13.10
N ALA A 269 -14.48 0.31 12.02
CA ALA A 269 -15.55 1.31 11.92
C ALA A 269 -16.91 0.64 11.67
N ASP A 270 -16.94 -0.39 10.82
CA ASP A 270 -18.14 -1.22 10.63
C ASP A 270 -18.52 -1.92 11.94
N ALA A 271 -17.53 -2.43 12.69
CA ALA A 271 -17.74 -3.05 13.99
C ALA A 271 -18.40 -2.09 15.00
N LEU A 272 -18.03 -0.80 15.00
CA LEU A 272 -18.65 0.20 15.87
C LEU A 272 -20.12 0.41 15.53
N LEU A 273 -20.44 0.52 14.24
CA LEU A 273 -21.81 0.68 13.77
C LEU A 273 -22.67 -0.54 14.10
N GLU A 274 -22.17 -1.75 13.82
CA GLU A 274 -22.93 -3.00 13.99
C GLU A 274 -23.17 -3.37 15.46
N TRP A 275 -22.24 -3.05 16.35
CA TRP A 275 -22.38 -3.35 17.78
C TRP A 275 -23.10 -2.25 18.57
N GLY A 276 -23.42 -1.11 17.93
CA GLY A 276 -24.19 -0.01 18.53
C GLY A 276 -23.59 0.48 19.85
N ASP A 277 -24.43 0.61 20.88
CA ASP A 277 -24.06 1.15 22.20
C ASP A 277 -22.91 0.39 22.88
N ARG A 278 -22.73 -0.89 22.58
CA ARG A 278 -21.63 -1.72 23.14
C ARG A 278 -20.37 -1.68 22.28
N GLY A 279 -20.42 -1.03 21.11
CA GLY A 279 -19.34 -1.02 20.12
C GLY A 279 -18.03 -0.51 20.68
N ALA A 280 -18.03 0.67 21.29
CA ALA A 280 -16.80 1.29 21.80
C ALA A 280 -16.09 0.42 22.86
N ALA A 281 -16.86 -0.14 23.81
CA ALA A 281 -16.32 -1.02 24.84
C ALA A 281 -15.78 -2.33 24.26
N LYS A 282 -16.50 -2.94 23.31
CA LYS A 282 -16.12 -4.21 22.69
C LYS A 282 -14.89 -4.07 21.78
N VAL A 283 -14.83 -3.01 20.96
CA VAL A 283 -13.65 -2.67 20.16
C VAL A 283 -12.42 -2.49 21.05
N ARG A 284 -12.54 -1.65 22.10
CA ARG A 284 -11.44 -1.44 23.05
C ARG A 284 -10.96 -2.74 23.69
N MET A 285 -11.89 -3.58 24.16
CA MET A 285 -11.56 -4.87 24.77
C MET A 285 -10.82 -5.80 23.80
N GLN A 286 -11.32 -5.97 22.57
CA GLN A 286 -10.69 -6.85 21.59
C GLN A 286 -9.28 -6.37 21.19
N ILE A 287 -9.11 -5.06 20.97
CA ILE A 287 -7.80 -4.49 20.66
C ILE A 287 -6.82 -4.67 21.81
N MET A 288 -7.23 -4.37 23.04
CA MET A 288 -6.36 -4.49 24.22
C MET A 288 -5.98 -5.94 24.53
N LYS A 289 -6.86 -6.92 24.24
CA LYS A 289 -6.53 -8.35 24.32
C LYS A 289 -5.38 -8.74 23.37
N GLY A 290 -5.30 -8.08 22.22
CA GLY A 290 -4.24 -8.25 21.23
C GLY A 290 -2.95 -7.47 21.55
N ALA A 291 -2.97 -6.49 22.44
CA ALA A 291 -1.79 -5.67 22.71
C ALA A 291 -0.67 -6.46 23.40
N ARG A 292 0.58 -6.23 22.98
CA ARG A 292 1.79 -6.86 23.53
C ARG A 292 2.88 -5.82 23.78
N LEU A 293 3.71 -6.07 24.79
CA LEU A 293 4.85 -5.22 25.11
C LEU A 293 5.97 -5.44 24.09
N VAL A 294 6.40 -4.36 23.44
CA VAL A 294 7.58 -4.32 22.56
C VAL A 294 8.73 -3.68 23.34
N ILE A 295 9.86 -4.38 23.40
CA ILE A 295 11.06 -4.03 24.19
C ILE A 295 12.14 -3.44 23.26
#